data_AF-A0AAV5CFY0-F1
#
_entry.id   AF-A0AAV5CFY0-F1
#
_cell.length_a   1.000
_cell.length_b   1.000
_cell.length_c   1.000
_cell.angle_alpha   90.00
_cell.angle_beta   90.00
_cell.angle_gamma   90.00
#
_symmetry.space_group_name_H-M   'P 1'
#
loop_
_entity.id
_entity.type
_entity.pdbx_description
1 polymer ?
#
loop_
_entity_poly.entity_id
_entity_poly.type
_entity_poly.pdbx_seq_one_letter_code
_entity_poly.pdbx_strand_id
1 'polypeptide(L)'
;MVVGVRHLRAEPAKDPAAVATLAMDPAEKKKVLDDLDTFKSGKDYYARLGKAWKRGYLLYGLPGTGKSAMANHLDYDLYDIQLTSVHSNTDLYRLFIETTSKGRMDRHIEMSYCCFQAFKFVAKMYLDVDAHHLFDAVQKLLKDVEMTPADVAENLTPKSADDDAHSCLAALVMALEEAKEKKATGGGGGGGQDGKEE
;
A
#
# COMPACT_ATOMS: atom_id res chain seq x y z
N MET A 1 -8.44 7.33 -0.36
CA MET A 1 -8.75 6.01 -0.94
C MET A 1 -8.46 6.15 -2.41
N VAL A 2 -7.57 5.35 -3.00
CA VAL A 2 -7.21 5.53 -4.42
C VAL A 2 -8.02 4.52 -5.24
N VAL A 3 -8.81 5.02 -6.18
CA VAL A 3 -9.59 4.19 -7.11
C VAL A 3 -8.91 4.25 -8.47
N GLY A 4 -8.33 3.15 -8.92
CA GLY A 4 -7.80 3.05 -10.28
C GLY A 4 -8.83 2.38 -11.18
N VAL A 5 -9.24 3.02 -12.27
CA VAL A 5 -10.07 2.37 -13.30
C VAL A 5 -9.27 2.38 -14.59
N ARG A 6 -9.07 1.24 -15.25
CA ARG A 6 -8.51 1.25 -16.62
C ARG A 6 -9.62 1.24 -17.64
N HIS A 7 -9.58 2.22 -18.52
CA HIS A 7 -10.07 2.06 -19.88
C HIS A 7 -8.85 1.85 -20.76
N LEU A 8 -8.49 0.60 -21.07
CA LEU A 8 -7.39 0.33 -22.01
C LEU A 8 -7.73 0.97 -23.38
N ARG A 9 -7.18 2.16 -23.65
CA ARG A 9 -6.85 2.56 -25.02
C ARG A 9 -5.62 1.74 -25.44
N ALA A 10 -5.47 1.52 -26.74
CA ALA A 10 -4.51 0.59 -27.34
C ALA A 10 -3.03 1.02 -27.21
N GLU A 11 -2.65 1.65 -26.12
CA GLU A 11 -1.26 1.99 -25.80
C GLU A 11 -0.60 0.82 -25.03
N PRO A 12 0.67 0.51 -25.29
CA PRO A 12 1.38 -0.52 -24.56
C PRO A 12 1.56 -0.09 -23.09
N ALA A 13 1.04 -0.90 -22.16
CA ALA A 13 1.33 -0.76 -20.73
C ALA A 13 2.85 -0.66 -20.51
N LYS A 14 3.29 0.29 -19.67
CA LYS A 14 4.71 0.37 -19.26
C LYS A 14 5.21 -0.95 -18.66
N ASP A 15 6.51 -1.19 -18.83
CA ASP A 15 7.25 -2.40 -18.49
C ASP A 15 6.89 -2.97 -17.09
N PRO A 16 6.57 -4.29 -16.98
CA PRO A 16 6.40 -5.01 -15.71
C PRO A 16 7.52 -4.79 -14.68
N ALA A 17 8.73 -4.44 -15.13
CA ALA A 17 9.86 -4.08 -14.27
C ALA A 17 9.56 -2.91 -13.32
N ALA A 18 8.66 -1.98 -13.67
CA ALA A 18 8.28 -0.86 -12.80
C ALA A 18 7.38 -1.28 -11.63
N VAL A 19 6.64 -2.39 -11.73
CA VAL A 19 5.91 -2.94 -10.58
C VAL A 19 6.90 -3.58 -9.60
N ALA A 20 8.05 -4.08 -10.08
CA ALA A 20 9.09 -4.67 -9.23
C ALA A 20 9.60 -3.72 -8.14
N THR A 21 9.55 -2.41 -8.38
CA THR A 21 10.04 -1.39 -7.43
C THR A 21 9.10 -1.04 -6.27
N LEU A 22 7.92 -1.67 -6.18
CA LEU A 22 6.99 -1.42 -5.07
C LEU A 22 7.29 -2.33 -3.87
N ALA A 23 7.50 -1.70 -2.71
CA ALA A 23 7.64 -2.34 -1.40
C ALA A 23 6.28 -2.87 -0.91
N MET A 24 5.93 -4.10 -1.30
CA MET A 24 4.70 -4.77 -0.91
C MET A 24 4.93 -6.27 -0.71
N ASP A 25 3.95 -6.98 -0.15
CA ASP A 25 4.02 -8.43 -0.04
C ASP A 25 4.14 -9.11 -1.43
N PRO A 26 5.12 -10.00 -1.65
CA PRO A 26 5.32 -10.64 -2.95
C PRO A 26 4.14 -11.49 -3.43
N ALA A 27 3.39 -12.12 -2.52
CA ALA A 27 2.24 -12.93 -2.90
C ALA A 27 1.08 -12.05 -3.35
N GLU A 28 0.81 -10.95 -2.63
CA GLU A 28 -0.19 -9.96 -3.06
C GLU A 28 0.20 -9.32 -4.39
N LYS A 29 1.47 -8.95 -4.54
CA LYS A 29 2.02 -8.43 -5.80
C LYS A 29 1.77 -9.36 -6.97
N LYS A 30 2.06 -10.65 -6.79
CA LYS A 30 1.84 -11.68 -7.81
C LYS A 30 0.36 -11.81 -8.16
N LYS A 31 -0.54 -11.83 -7.16
CA LYS A 31 -2.00 -11.88 -7.41
C LYS A 31 -2.51 -10.71 -8.23
N VAL A 32 -1.92 -9.52 -8.04
CA VAL A 32 -2.25 -8.34 -8.86
C VAL A 32 -1.74 -8.57 -10.28
N LEU A 33 -0.45 -8.88 -10.46
CA LEU A 33 0.15 -9.10 -11.79
C LEU A 33 -0.57 -10.20 -12.59
N ASP A 34 -0.85 -11.36 -11.99
CA ASP A 34 -1.55 -12.47 -12.64
C ASP A 34 -2.96 -12.06 -13.11
N ASP A 35 -3.66 -11.21 -12.34
CA ASP A 35 -4.98 -10.68 -12.71
C ASP A 35 -4.89 -9.72 -13.91
N LEU A 36 -3.83 -8.90 -13.98
CA LEU A 36 -3.58 -8.00 -15.09
C LEU A 36 -3.30 -8.74 -16.38
N ASP A 37 -2.43 -9.75 -16.31
CA ASP A 37 -2.08 -10.56 -17.47
C ASP A 37 -3.31 -11.30 -17.99
N THR A 38 -4.11 -11.86 -17.09
CA THR A 38 -5.40 -12.47 -17.42
C THR A 38 -6.33 -11.46 -18.10
N PHE A 39 -6.52 -10.27 -17.52
CA PHE A 39 -7.38 -9.23 -18.09
C PHE A 39 -6.89 -8.75 -19.47
N LYS A 40 -5.58 -8.60 -19.65
CA LYS A 40 -4.94 -8.17 -20.90
C LYS A 40 -5.16 -9.19 -22.02
N SER A 41 -5.03 -10.48 -21.73
CA SER A 41 -5.32 -11.56 -22.68
C SER A 41 -6.82 -11.76 -22.97
N GLY A 42 -7.70 -11.22 -22.11
CA GLY A 42 -9.14 -11.46 -22.16
C GLY A 42 -9.92 -10.67 -23.21
N LYS A 43 -9.29 -9.80 -24.02
CA LYS A 43 -9.99 -8.86 -24.92
C LYS A 43 -11.09 -9.51 -25.76
N ASP A 44 -10.76 -10.62 -26.43
CA ASP A 44 -11.70 -11.33 -27.30
C ASP A 44 -12.84 -11.99 -26.52
N TYR A 45 -12.57 -12.43 -25.29
CA TYR A 45 -13.59 -12.97 -24.39
C TYR A 45 -14.63 -11.89 -24.01
N TYR A 46 -14.18 -10.67 -23.67
CA TYR A 46 -15.10 -9.56 -23.38
C TYR A 46 -15.90 -9.15 -24.62
N ALA A 47 -15.25 -9.10 -25.80
CA ALA A 47 -15.88 -8.76 -27.06
C ALA A 47 -16.99 -9.77 -27.45
N ARG A 48 -16.72 -11.08 -27.33
CA ARG A 48 -17.70 -12.14 -27.62
C ARG A 48 -18.93 -12.07 -26.71
N LEU A 49 -18.75 -11.65 -25.46
CA LEU A 49 -19.85 -11.50 -24.50
C LEU A 49 -20.58 -10.15 -24.62
N GLY A 50 -20.17 -9.27 -25.54
CA GLY A 50 -20.71 -7.91 -25.67
C GLY A 50 -20.48 -7.05 -24.43
N LYS A 51 -19.49 -7.39 -23.58
CA LYS A 51 -19.18 -6.69 -22.34
C LYS A 51 -18.11 -5.63 -22.59
N ALA A 52 -18.24 -4.49 -21.91
CA ALA A 52 -17.18 -3.48 -21.90
C ALA A 52 -15.89 -4.08 -21.33
N TRP A 53 -14.80 -3.98 -22.08
CA TRP A 53 -13.47 -4.45 -21.66
C TRP A 53 -12.83 -3.43 -20.70
N LYS A 54 -13.19 -3.53 -19.42
CA LYS A 54 -12.77 -2.63 -18.34
C LYS A 54 -12.40 -3.43 -17.09
N ARG A 55 -11.46 -2.90 -16.30
CA ARG A 55 -11.05 -3.45 -15.01
C ARG A 55 -10.84 -2.32 -14.00
N GLY A 56 -11.44 -2.44 -12.82
CA GLY A 56 -11.28 -1.49 -11.72
C GLY A 56 -10.60 -2.10 -10.51
N TYR A 57 -9.67 -1.36 -9.90
CA TYR A 57 -8.98 -1.69 -8.66
C TYR A 57 -9.26 -0.62 -7.61
N LEU A 58 -9.66 -1.07 -6.42
CA LEU A 58 -9.76 -0.24 -5.24
C LEU A 58 -8.51 -0.46 -4.37
N LEU A 59 -7.66 0.57 -4.25
CA LEU A 59 -6.51 0.56 -3.36
C LEU A 59 -6.83 1.33 -2.07
N TYR A 60 -6.77 0.64 -0.93
CA TYR A 60 -7.04 1.22 0.38
C TYR A 60 -5.96 0.82 1.40
N GLY A 61 -5.81 1.59 2.48
CA GLY A 61 -4.77 1.36 3.50
C GLY A 61 -4.24 2.66 4.09
N LEU A 62 -3.32 2.57 5.04
CA LEU A 62 -2.74 3.71 5.77
C LEU A 62 -1.95 4.68 4.88
N PRO A 63 -1.83 5.97 5.21
CA PRO A 63 -0.90 6.86 4.52
C PRO A 63 0.53 6.26 4.49
N GLY A 64 1.32 6.59 3.46
CA GLY A 64 2.70 6.07 3.34
C GLY A 64 2.83 4.62 2.83
N THR A 65 1.73 3.90 2.61
CA THR A 65 1.77 2.51 2.10
C THR A 65 1.96 2.38 0.59
N GLY A 66 2.26 3.46 -0.14
CA GLY A 66 2.58 3.39 -1.58
C GLY A 66 1.38 3.25 -2.53
N LYS A 67 0.14 3.51 -2.09
CA LYS A 67 -1.07 3.47 -2.95
C LYS A 67 -0.92 4.29 -4.24
N SER A 68 -0.48 5.55 -4.14
CA SER A 68 -0.33 6.42 -5.32
C SER A 68 0.82 5.95 -6.23
N ALA A 69 1.91 5.42 -5.66
CA ALA A 69 2.99 4.82 -6.44
C ALA A 69 2.48 3.59 -7.21
N MET A 70 1.70 2.72 -6.57
CA MET A 70 1.07 1.56 -7.20
C MET A 70 0.11 1.96 -8.33
N ALA A 71 -0.78 2.92 -8.09
CA ALA A 71 -1.74 3.35 -9.10
C ALA A 71 -1.06 4.02 -10.31
N ASN A 72 -0.01 4.83 -10.09
CA ASN A 72 0.80 5.39 -11.17
C ASN A 72 1.56 4.32 -11.96
N HIS A 73 2.07 3.27 -11.30
CA HIS A 73 2.79 2.19 -11.97
C HIS A 73 1.90 1.31 -12.84
N LEU A 74 0.65 1.14 -12.44
CA LEU A 74 -0.30 0.29 -13.17
C LEU A 74 -0.91 0.97 -14.39
N ASP A 75 -0.54 2.23 -14.66
CA ASP A 75 -0.96 2.99 -15.85
C ASP A 75 -2.50 2.99 -16.02
N TYR A 76 -3.18 3.28 -14.90
CA TYR A 76 -4.63 3.40 -14.81
C TYR A 76 -5.10 4.83 -15.00
N ASP A 77 -6.34 5.01 -15.48
CA ASP A 77 -7.06 6.27 -15.27
C ASP A 77 -7.34 6.36 -13.76
N LEU A 78 -6.55 7.21 -13.10
CA LEU A 78 -6.46 7.29 -11.65
C LEU A 78 -7.55 8.25 -11.14
N TYR A 79 -8.46 7.73 -10.34
CA TYR A 79 -9.46 8.49 -9.60
C TYR A 79 -9.06 8.51 -8.12
N ASP A 80 -8.34 9.55 -7.70
CA ASP A 80 -8.08 9.75 -6.28
C ASP A 80 -9.37 10.23 -5.61
N ILE A 81 -9.90 9.43 -4.69
CA ILE A 81 -11.08 9.78 -3.91
C ILE A 81 -10.59 10.24 -2.54
N GLN A 82 -10.53 11.56 -2.39
CA GLN A 82 -10.26 12.20 -1.12
C GLN A 82 -11.56 12.21 -0.29
N LEU A 83 -11.66 11.30 0.69
CA LEU A 83 -12.84 11.22 1.56
C LEU A 83 -12.97 12.43 2.50
N THR A 84 -11.92 13.24 2.66
CA THR A 84 -11.93 14.45 3.47
C THR A 84 -12.84 15.55 2.90
N SER A 85 -13.16 15.50 1.60
CA SER A 85 -14.12 16.41 0.96
C SER A 85 -15.55 15.83 0.91
N VAL A 86 -15.75 14.63 1.46
CA VAL A 86 -17.04 13.94 1.52
C VAL A 86 -17.66 14.21 2.88
N HIS A 87 -18.68 15.07 2.90
CA HIS A 87 -19.31 15.53 4.14
C HIS A 87 -20.55 14.72 4.51
N SER A 88 -21.00 13.81 3.64
CA SER A 88 -22.18 12.98 3.87
C SER A 88 -22.10 11.62 3.20
N ASN A 89 -22.84 10.64 3.75
CA ASN A 89 -23.00 9.33 3.12
C ASN A 89 -23.65 9.43 1.72
N THR A 90 -24.50 10.43 1.48
CA THR A 90 -25.10 10.67 0.15
C THR A 90 -24.03 11.07 -0.87
N ASP A 91 -23.08 11.92 -0.49
CA ASP A 91 -21.96 12.30 -1.35
C ASP A 91 -21.05 11.10 -1.61
N LEU A 92 -20.81 10.28 -0.58
CA LEU A 92 -20.08 9.03 -0.72
C LEU A 92 -20.77 8.08 -1.71
N TYR A 93 -22.07 7.85 -1.56
CA TYR A 93 -22.86 7.02 -2.46
C TYR A 93 -22.87 7.58 -3.88
N ARG A 94 -22.96 8.90 -4.06
CA ARG A 94 -22.88 9.54 -5.38
C ARG A 94 -21.51 9.28 -6.02
N LEU A 95 -20.44 9.44 -5.26
CA LEU A 95 -19.07 9.22 -5.72
C LEU A 95 -18.83 7.75 -6.09
N PHE A 96 -19.34 6.81 -5.28
CA PHE A 96 -19.35 5.39 -5.62
C PHE A 96 -20.20 5.13 -6.86
N ILE A 97 -21.40 5.67 -6.99
CA ILE A 97 -22.22 5.45 -8.19
C ILE A 97 -21.51 5.98 -9.43
N GLU A 98 -20.92 7.18 -9.40
CA GLU A 98 -20.21 7.77 -10.54
C GLU A 98 -18.95 6.99 -10.95
N THR A 99 -18.20 6.47 -9.97
CA THR A 99 -16.97 5.69 -10.20
C THR A 99 -17.26 4.23 -10.56
N THR A 100 -18.25 3.60 -9.92
CA THR A 100 -18.59 2.17 -10.10
C THR A 100 -19.57 1.91 -11.26
N SER A 101 -20.43 2.88 -11.64
CA SER A 101 -21.34 2.74 -12.80
C SER A 101 -20.62 2.83 -14.15
N LYS A 102 -19.41 3.42 -14.18
CA LYS A 102 -18.56 3.49 -15.38
C LYS A 102 -17.57 2.32 -15.50
N GLY A 103 -17.41 1.50 -14.47
CA GLY A 103 -16.59 0.28 -14.45
C GLY A 103 -16.69 -0.38 -13.07
N ARG A 104 -17.04 -1.68 -13.02
CA ARG A 104 -17.13 -2.42 -11.76
C ARG A 104 -15.76 -2.44 -11.07
N MET A 105 -15.70 -2.01 -9.81
CA MET A 105 -14.56 -2.26 -8.94
C MET A 105 -14.59 -3.74 -8.53
N ASP A 106 -14.00 -4.58 -9.37
CA ASP A 106 -14.05 -6.03 -9.19
C ASP A 106 -12.97 -6.53 -8.21
N ARG A 107 -11.93 -5.72 -7.95
CA ARG A 107 -10.77 -6.11 -7.14
C ARG A 107 -10.47 -5.05 -6.08
N HIS A 108 -10.37 -5.50 -4.84
CA HIS A 108 -9.98 -4.68 -3.69
C HIS A 108 -8.59 -5.13 -3.21
N ILE A 109 -7.67 -4.19 -3.02
CA ILE A 109 -6.31 -4.45 -2.55
C ILE A 109 -6.06 -3.57 -1.33
N GLU A 110 -5.81 -4.21 -0.20
CA GLU A 110 -5.32 -3.56 0.99
C GLU A 110 -3.80 -3.39 0.92
N MET A 111 -3.35 -2.15 1.10
CA MET A 111 -1.93 -1.82 1.27
C MET A 111 -1.63 -1.74 2.77
N SER A 112 -1.16 -2.86 3.32
CA SER A 112 -0.95 -3.08 4.74
C SER A 112 0.38 -2.51 5.27
N TYR A 113 0.67 -2.80 6.54
CA TYR A 113 1.97 -2.56 7.18
C TYR A 113 3.12 -3.27 6.46
N CYS A 114 4.34 -2.80 6.75
CA CYS A 114 5.58 -3.30 6.17
C CYS A 114 5.86 -4.73 6.65
N CYS A 115 5.73 -5.70 5.76
CA CYS A 115 6.19 -7.05 6.03
C CYS A 115 7.71 -7.17 5.81
N PHE A 116 8.31 -8.25 6.29
CA PHE A 116 9.76 -8.45 6.15
C PHE A 116 10.25 -8.42 4.68
N GLN A 117 9.44 -8.92 3.74
CA GLN A 117 9.80 -8.88 2.32
C GLN A 117 9.80 -7.44 1.77
N ALA A 118 8.82 -6.63 2.18
CA ALA A 118 8.80 -5.21 1.84
C ALA A 118 10.01 -4.48 2.47
N PHE A 119 10.35 -4.79 3.72
CA PHE A 119 11.57 -4.28 4.35
C PHE A 119 12.83 -4.63 3.56
N LYS A 120 13.03 -5.89 3.14
CA LYS A 120 14.21 -6.28 2.35
C LYS A 120 14.31 -5.47 1.06
N PHE A 121 13.18 -5.20 0.42
CA PHE A 121 13.14 -4.36 -0.77
C PHE A 121 13.57 -2.91 -0.44
N VAL A 122 13.04 -2.32 0.62
CA VAL A 122 13.40 -0.95 1.05
C VAL A 122 14.87 -0.88 1.45
N ALA A 123 15.39 -1.86 2.19
CA ALA A 123 16.80 -1.92 2.59
C ALA A 123 17.74 -2.00 1.38
N LYS A 124 17.40 -2.82 0.38
CA LYS A 124 18.13 -2.86 -0.89
C LYS A 124 18.07 -1.51 -1.61
N MET A 125 16.90 -0.86 -1.65
CA MET A 125 16.73 0.39 -2.40
C MET A 125 17.47 1.58 -1.77
N TYR A 126 17.47 1.71 -0.44
CA TYR A 126 18.05 2.88 0.25
C TYR A 126 19.50 2.66 0.68
N LEU A 127 19.89 1.42 1.01
CA LEU A 127 21.19 1.12 1.59
C LEU A 127 22.05 0.19 0.70
N ASP A 128 21.48 -0.35 -0.39
CA ASP A 128 22.11 -1.36 -1.25
C ASP A 128 22.55 -2.63 -0.49
N VAL A 129 21.72 -3.06 0.47
CA VAL A 129 21.99 -4.23 1.32
C VAL A 129 20.95 -5.33 1.15
N ASP A 130 21.40 -6.55 0.83
CA ASP A 130 20.56 -7.74 0.71
C ASP A 130 20.57 -8.64 1.98
N ALA A 131 21.54 -8.45 2.87
CA ALA A 131 21.69 -9.19 4.12
C ALA A 131 22.46 -8.38 5.18
N HIS A 132 22.01 -8.46 6.44
CA HIS A 132 22.69 -7.84 7.59
C HIS A 132 22.31 -8.60 8.87
N HIS A 133 23.17 -8.62 9.89
CA HIS A 133 22.91 -9.36 11.14
C HIS A 133 21.66 -8.85 11.90
N LEU A 134 21.29 -7.57 11.71
CA LEU A 134 20.07 -6.99 12.28
C LEU A 134 18.79 -7.39 11.54
N PHE A 135 18.86 -8.04 10.37
CA PHE A 135 17.65 -8.43 9.63
C PHE A 135 16.79 -9.40 10.44
N ASP A 136 17.39 -10.31 11.21
CA ASP A 136 16.65 -11.24 12.07
C ASP A 136 15.91 -10.51 13.20
N ALA A 137 16.51 -9.44 13.75
CA ALA A 137 15.88 -8.60 14.75
C ALA A 137 14.69 -7.84 14.13
N VAL A 138 14.90 -7.19 12.99
CA VAL A 138 13.84 -6.49 12.24
C VAL A 138 12.70 -7.45 11.87
N GLN A 139 13.01 -8.66 11.39
CA GLN A 139 12.00 -9.66 11.04
C GLN A 139 11.14 -10.07 12.24
N LYS A 140 11.73 -10.21 13.42
CA LYS A 140 10.99 -10.54 14.65
C LYS A 140 10.12 -9.37 15.09
N LEU A 141 10.67 -8.15 15.08
CA LEU A 141 9.96 -6.96 15.53
C LEU A 141 8.78 -6.59 14.61
N LEU A 142 8.95 -6.68 13.29
CA LEU A 142 7.87 -6.42 12.31
C LEU A 142 6.68 -7.39 12.41
N LYS A 143 6.78 -8.50 13.17
CA LYS A 143 5.63 -9.36 13.46
C LYS A 143 4.74 -8.81 14.56
N ASP A 144 5.31 -8.03 15.48
CA ASP A 144 4.62 -7.52 16.67
C ASP A 144 4.28 -6.02 16.54
N VAL A 145 4.95 -5.33 15.61
CA VAL A 145 4.86 -3.89 15.43
C VAL A 145 4.24 -3.55 14.09
N GLU A 146 3.32 -2.60 14.13
CA GLU A 146 2.67 -2.04 12.96
C GLU A 146 3.46 -0.80 12.53
N MET A 147 4.15 -0.88 11.40
CA MET A 147 4.93 0.23 10.83
C MET A 147 4.73 0.23 9.31
N THR A 148 4.52 1.38 8.68
CA THR A 148 4.29 1.43 7.22
C THR A 148 5.61 1.36 6.46
N PRO A 149 5.60 0.98 5.16
CA PRO A 149 6.81 1.02 4.34
C PRO A 149 7.48 2.40 4.29
N ALA A 150 6.71 3.49 4.35
CA ALA A 150 7.25 4.84 4.42
C ALA A 150 7.96 5.11 5.76
N ASP A 151 7.37 4.71 6.88
CA ASP A 151 8.01 4.87 8.20
C ASP A 151 9.33 4.06 8.26
N VAL A 152 9.34 2.85 7.69
CA VAL A 152 10.56 2.05 7.57
C VAL A 152 11.60 2.77 6.69
N ALA A 153 11.20 3.28 5.52
CA ALA A 153 12.09 4.02 4.63
C ALA A 153 12.67 5.29 5.28
N GLU A 154 11.87 6.00 6.07
CA GLU A 154 12.31 7.19 6.81
C GLU A 154 13.43 6.83 7.82
N ASN A 155 13.29 5.71 8.52
CA ASN A 155 14.32 5.23 9.45
C ASN A 155 15.59 4.73 8.73
N LEU A 156 15.46 4.23 7.51
CA LEU A 156 16.60 3.75 6.71
C LEU A 156 17.26 4.83 5.86
N THR A 157 16.72 6.05 5.84
CA THR A 157 17.31 7.15 5.09
C THR A 157 18.51 7.72 5.87
N PRO A 158 19.74 7.70 5.32
CA PRO A 158 20.90 8.31 5.95
C PRO A 158 20.64 9.80 6.25
N LYS A 159 20.92 10.25 7.48
CA LYS A 159 20.65 11.63 7.92
C LYS A 159 21.91 12.49 7.88
N SER A 160 23.07 11.86 7.85
CA SER A 160 24.39 12.48 7.79
C SER A 160 25.30 11.72 6.82
N ALA A 161 26.44 12.32 6.46
CA ALA A 161 27.43 11.70 5.57
C ALA A 161 28.17 10.52 6.23
N ASP A 162 28.12 10.42 7.56
CA ASP A 162 28.78 9.38 8.35
C ASP A 162 27.85 8.19 8.64
N ASP A 163 26.58 8.29 8.25
CA ASP A 163 25.62 7.20 8.41
C ASP A 163 25.89 6.08 7.39
N ASP A 164 26.12 4.88 7.92
CA ASP A 164 26.28 3.67 7.12
C ASP A 164 25.02 2.78 7.24
N ALA A 165 25.03 1.66 6.51
CA ALA A 165 23.91 0.73 6.56
C ALA A 165 23.67 0.18 7.97
N HIS A 166 24.73 0.04 8.78
CA HIS A 166 24.61 -0.45 10.15
C HIS A 166 23.91 0.57 11.04
N SER A 167 24.30 1.85 11.01
CA SER A 167 23.69 2.92 11.81
C SER A 167 22.21 3.12 11.45
N CYS A 168 21.88 3.08 10.16
CA CYS A 168 20.49 3.18 9.69
C CYS A 168 19.64 1.98 10.14
N LEU A 169 20.15 0.75 10.04
CA LEU A 169 19.44 -0.44 10.51
C LEU A 169 19.30 -0.48 12.03
N ALA A 170 20.30 -0.01 12.77
CA ALA A 170 20.24 0.11 14.22
C ALA A 170 19.17 1.13 14.65
N ALA A 171 19.08 2.28 13.95
CA ALA A 171 18.02 3.26 14.18
C ALA A 171 16.62 2.67 13.95
N LEU A 172 16.44 1.89 12.88
CA LEU A 172 15.17 1.18 12.62
C LEU A 172 14.83 0.19 13.75
N VAL A 173 15.81 -0.59 14.22
CA VAL A 173 15.59 -1.54 15.33
C VAL A 173 15.15 -0.80 16.59
N MET A 174 15.82 0.30 16.96
CA MET A 174 15.42 1.12 18.12
C MET A 174 13.99 1.65 17.96
N ALA A 175 13.64 2.20 16.78
CA ALA A 175 12.31 2.71 16.52
C ALA A 175 11.22 1.62 16.63
N LEU A 176 11.52 0.41 16.16
CA LEU A 176 10.63 -0.74 16.28
C LEU A 176 10.48 -1.22 17.74
N GLU A 177 11.56 -1.24 18.51
CA GLU A 177 11.52 -1.58 19.94
C GLU A 177 10.69 -0.55 20.74
N GLU A 178 10.91 0.75 20.52
CA GLU A 178 10.10 1.80 21.15
C GLU A 178 8.62 1.68 20.79
N ALA A 179 8.30 1.39 19.52
CA ALA A 179 6.93 1.20 19.07
C ALA A 179 6.28 -0.04 19.73
N LYS A 180 7.06 -1.10 19.96
CA LYS A 180 6.61 -2.29 20.69
C LYS A 180 6.32 -1.98 22.16
N GLU A 181 7.17 -1.20 22.82
CA GLU A 181 6.97 -0.78 24.21
C GLU A 181 5.73 0.12 24.39
N LYS A 182 5.49 1.04 23.46
CA LYS A 182 4.29 1.89 23.44
C LYS A 182 3.00 1.05 23.31
N LYS A 183 3.02 -0.05 22.55
CA LYS A 183 1.89 -0.99 22.48
C LYS A 183 1.68 -1.76 23.79
N ALA A 184 2.75 -2.12 24.50
CA ALA A 184 2.66 -2.85 25.77
C ALA A 184 2.15 -1.98 26.94
N THR A 185 2.38 -0.67 26.88
CA THR A 185 2.00 0.29 27.94
C THR A 185 0.65 0.98 27.71
N GLY A 186 0.11 0.94 26.47
CA GLY A 186 -1.14 1.63 26.07
C GLY A 186 -2.46 0.87 26.32
N GLY A 187 -2.45 -0.29 26.97
CA GLY A 187 -3.65 -1.05 27.33
C GLY A 187 -4.36 -0.52 28.57
N GLY A 188 -4.88 0.72 28.53
CA GLY A 188 -5.64 1.27 29.65
C GLY A 188 -6.08 2.71 29.46
N GLY A 189 -7.31 2.91 28.97
CA GLY A 189 -7.88 4.26 28.79
C GLY A 189 -9.34 4.26 28.35
N GLY A 190 -10.16 3.36 28.89
CA GLY A 190 -11.62 3.53 28.88
C GLY A 190 -11.99 4.53 29.97
N GLY A 191 -12.47 5.71 29.57
CA GLY A 191 -12.95 6.76 30.47
C GLY A 191 -14.09 7.52 29.83
N GLY A 192 -15.24 6.86 29.67
CA GLY A 192 -16.51 7.56 29.51
C GLY A 192 -16.83 8.28 30.82
N GLN A 193 -16.90 9.61 30.78
CA GLN A 193 -17.63 10.36 31.79
C GLN A 193 -19.06 10.53 31.29
N ASP A 194 -19.94 9.65 31.76
CA ASP A 194 -21.35 9.98 31.94
C ASP A 194 -21.46 10.92 33.15
N GLY A 195 -21.99 12.12 32.91
CA GLY A 195 -22.18 13.16 33.92
C GLY A 195 -23.48 13.92 33.68
N LYS A 196 -24.58 13.28 34.06
CA LYS A 196 -25.92 13.76 34.47
C LYS A 196 -26.29 15.22 34.15
N GLU A 197 -27.34 15.37 33.34
CA GLU A 197 -28.30 16.48 33.46
C GLU A 197 -29.21 16.22 34.68
N GLU A 198 -29.40 17.26 35.49
CA GLU A 198 -30.55 17.48 36.37
C GLU A 198 -31.24 18.78 35.94
#